data_AF-A0A7V4EMJ1-F1
#
_entry.id   AF-A0A7V4EMJ1-F1
#
_cell.length_a   1.000
_cell.length_b   1.000
_cell.length_c   1.000
_cell.angle_alpha   90.00
_cell.angle_beta   90.00
_cell.angle_gamma   90.00
#
_symmetry.space_group_name_H-M   'P 1'
#
loop_
_entity.id
_entity.type
_entity.pdbx_description
1 polymer ?
#
loop_
_entity_poly.entity_id
_entity_poly.type
_entity_poly.pdbx_seq_one_letter_code
_entity_poly.pdbx_strand_id
1 'polypeptide(L)'
;MARSPSPQPGDLSITRSRARKRLRLGIMGGTFNPIHYGHLLCAEQARCKFGMDEVVFVPSGHPPHKKNSGIAPTEHRYLMTVLAIYTNPFFSVSRAEVDRRGKSYSIDTIRHFLEINKSRNPELYLITGSEEDMEIHT
;
A
#
# COMPACT_ATOMS: atom_id res chain seq x y z
N MET A 1 0.09 -17.24 -71.39
CA MET A 1 -0.94 -17.51 -70.36
C MET A 1 -0.26 -17.95 -69.08
N ALA A 2 -0.27 -17.10 -68.05
CA ALA A 2 -0.26 -17.42 -66.62
C ALA A 2 -0.06 -16.09 -65.87
N ARG A 3 -1.15 -15.49 -65.38
CA ARG A 3 -1.10 -14.28 -64.54
C ARG A 3 -0.66 -14.71 -63.14
N SER A 4 0.28 -14.00 -62.55
CA SER A 4 0.67 -14.14 -61.15
C SER A 4 -0.50 -13.75 -60.22
N PRO A 5 -0.75 -14.46 -59.12
CA PRO A 5 -1.84 -14.11 -58.21
C PRO A 5 -1.45 -12.87 -57.39
N SER A 6 -2.39 -11.95 -57.25
CA SER A 6 -2.33 -10.78 -56.38
C SER A 6 -2.32 -11.18 -54.89
N PRO A 7 -1.64 -10.43 -54.01
CA PRO A 7 -1.61 -10.72 -52.57
C PRO A 7 -2.99 -10.50 -51.94
N GLN A 8 -3.43 -11.43 -51.10
CA GLN A 8 -4.65 -11.34 -50.31
C GLN A 8 -4.39 -10.53 -49.01
N PRO A 9 -5.27 -9.61 -48.60
CA PRO A 9 -5.12 -8.87 -47.35
C PRO A 9 -5.74 -9.67 -46.20
N GLY A 10 -4.93 -10.09 -45.23
CA GLY A 10 -5.46 -10.66 -44.00
C GLY A 10 -4.43 -11.44 -43.19
N ASP A 11 -3.78 -10.78 -42.24
CA ASP A 11 -3.97 -11.09 -40.81
C ASP A 11 -3.25 -9.99 -40.00
N LEU A 12 -3.98 -8.93 -39.68
CA LEU A 12 -3.54 -7.95 -38.70
C LEU A 12 -3.74 -8.62 -37.33
N SER A 13 -2.77 -9.44 -36.92
CA SER A 13 -2.80 -10.09 -35.61
C SER A 13 -2.70 -9.02 -34.52
N ILE A 14 -3.88 -8.66 -34.02
CA ILE A 14 -4.24 -7.88 -32.85
C ILE A 14 -3.06 -7.77 -31.87
N THR A 15 -2.43 -6.59 -31.86
CA THR A 15 -1.63 -6.14 -30.72
C THR A 15 -2.59 -6.09 -29.53
N ARG A 16 -2.66 -7.15 -28.72
CA ARG A 16 -3.34 -7.08 -27.43
C ARG A 16 -2.65 -5.97 -26.66
N SER A 17 -3.32 -4.82 -26.57
CA SER A 17 -2.90 -3.76 -25.66
C SER A 17 -2.82 -4.43 -24.29
N ARG A 18 -1.62 -4.47 -23.70
CA ARG A 18 -1.49 -4.76 -22.27
C ARG A 18 -2.26 -3.63 -21.59
N ALA A 19 -3.54 -3.87 -21.27
CA ALA A 19 -4.27 -3.03 -20.34
C ALA A 19 -3.32 -2.84 -19.15
N ARG A 20 -2.89 -1.60 -18.88
CA ARG A 20 -1.95 -1.34 -17.79
C ARG A 20 -2.55 -1.94 -16.53
N LYS A 21 -1.90 -2.96 -15.97
CA LYS A 21 -2.36 -3.64 -14.76
C LYS A 21 -2.50 -2.57 -13.67
N ARG A 22 -3.74 -2.38 -13.19
CA ARG A 22 -4.09 -1.50 -12.07
C ARG A 22 -3.24 -1.90 -10.87
N LEU A 23 -2.56 -0.95 -10.21
CA LEU A 23 -1.85 -1.24 -8.96
C LEU A 23 -2.88 -1.45 -7.85
N ARG A 24 -2.82 -2.59 -7.15
CA ARG A 24 -3.69 -2.88 -5.99
C ARG A 24 -2.85 -2.81 -4.72
N LEU A 25 -2.95 -1.72 -3.97
CA LEU A 25 -2.07 -1.40 -2.85
C LEU A 25 -2.85 -1.40 -1.53
N GLY A 26 -2.44 -2.24 -0.59
CA GLY A 26 -2.89 -2.19 0.79
C GLY A 26 -2.11 -1.16 1.59
N ILE A 27 -2.79 -0.33 2.37
CA ILE A 27 -2.20 0.65 3.28
C ILE A 27 -2.56 0.19 4.69
N MET A 28 -1.56 -0.19 5.47
CA MET A 28 -1.72 -0.57 6.87
C MET A 28 -1.16 0.54 7.76
N GLY A 29 -2.06 1.39 8.26
CA GLY A 29 -1.73 2.36 9.30
C GLY A 29 -1.50 1.68 10.64
N GLY A 30 -0.73 2.31 11.51
CA GLY A 30 -0.55 1.81 12.86
C GLY A 30 0.47 2.60 13.66
N THR A 31 0.30 2.60 14.99
CA THR A 31 1.35 3.12 15.87
C THR A 31 2.56 2.19 15.90
N PHE A 32 2.35 0.88 15.75
CA PHE A 32 3.39 -0.17 15.76
C PHE A 32 4.36 -0.03 16.95
N ASN A 33 3.81 -0.15 18.16
CA ASN A 33 4.53 0.09 19.41
C ASN A 33 4.59 -1.17 20.32
N PRO A 34 5.34 -2.22 19.97
CA PRO A 34 6.06 -2.46 18.71
C PRO A 34 5.19 -3.18 17.66
N ILE A 35 5.69 -3.29 16.43
CA ILE A 35 5.12 -4.23 15.44
C ILE A 35 5.27 -5.68 15.95
N HIS A 36 4.34 -6.55 15.55
CA HIS A 36 4.29 -7.95 15.99
C HIS A 36 3.57 -8.84 14.98
N TYR A 37 3.60 -10.18 15.16
CA TYR A 37 3.04 -11.15 14.21
C TYR A 37 1.56 -10.93 13.89
N GLY A 38 0.74 -10.48 14.84
CA GLY A 38 -0.65 -10.10 14.55
C GLY A 38 -0.78 -9.10 13.40
N HIS A 39 0.04 -8.04 13.37
CA HIS A 39 0.04 -7.07 12.27
C HIS A 39 0.45 -7.73 10.94
N LEU A 40 1.52 -8.52 10.95
CA LEU A 40 2.07 -9.16 9.76
C LEU A 40 1.09 -10.17 9.16
N LEU A 41 0.44 -10.97 10.02
CA LEU A 41 -0.54 -11.96 9.59
C LEU A 41 -1.78 -11.29 9.01
N CYS A 42 -2.31 -10.23 9.65
CA CYS A 42 -3.43 -9.47 9.14
C CYS A 42 -3.12 -8.86 7.76
N ALA A 43 -1.96 -8.22 7.62
CA ALA A 43 -1.50 -7.68 6.34
C ALA A 43 -1.42 -8.75 5.25
N GLU A 44 -0.80 -9.89 5.54
CA GLU A 44 -0.61 -10.97 4.56
C GLU A 44 -1.94 -11.63 4.17
N GLN A 45 -2.81 -11.86 5.14
CA GLN A 45 -4.13 -12.42 4.90
C GLN A 45 -4.99 -11.48 4.06
N ALA A 46 -4.99 -10.18 4.37
CA ALA A 46 -5.69 -9.17 3.58
C ALA A 46 -5.12 -9.11 2.15
N ARG A 47 -3.80 -9.05 2.01
CA ARG A 47 -3.11 -9.05 0.72
C ARG A 47 -3.52 -10.23 -0.15
N CYS A 48 -3.48 -11.43 0.41
CA CYS A 48 -3.86 -12.66 -0.28
C CYS A 48 -5.36 -12.69 -0.63
N LYS A 49 -6.24 -12.41 0.35
CA LYS A 49 -7.69 -12.49 0.19
C LYS A 49 -8.22 -11.51 -0.86
N PHE A 50 -7.67 -10.30 -0.90
CA PHE A 50 -8.08 -9.28 -1.83
C PHE A 50 -7.21 -9.26 -3.09
N GLY A 51 -6.14 -10.05 -3.19
CA GLY A 51 -5.26 -10.11 -4.38
C GLY A 51 -4.48 -8.82 -4.63
N MET A 52 -4.00 -8.18 -3.55
CA MET A 52 -3.19 -6.96 -3.63
C MET A 52 -1.79 -7.28 -4.13
N ASP A 53 -1.19 -6.36 -4.88
CA ASP A 53 0.18 -6.47 -5.36
C ASP A 53 1.19 -6.26 -4.22
N GLU A 54 0.85 -5.39 -3.25
CA GLU A 54 1.74 -4.95 -2.17
C GLU A 54 0.92 -4.47 -0.95
N VAL A 55 1.49 -4.58 0.25
CA VAL A 55 1.03 -3.86 1.45
C VAL A 55 2.12 -2.92 1.95
N VAL A 56 1.79 -1.63 2.06
CA VAL A 56 2.65 -0.61 2.66
C VAL A 56 2.23 -0.37 4.11
N PHE A 57 3.18 -0.57 5.02
CA PHE A 57 3.06 -0.22 6.43
C PHE A 57 3.36 1.26 6.61
N VAL A 58 2.49 1.99 7.30
CA VAL A 58 2.61 3.43 7.54
C VAL A 58 2.66 3.68 9.05
N PRO A 59 3.86 3.67 9.67
CA PRO A 59 4.00 4.01 11.07
C PRO A 59 3.55 5.44 11.32
N SER A 60 2.65 5.64 12.28
CA SER A 60 2.16 6.97 12.62
C SER A 60 3.27 7.83 13.21
N GLY A 61 3.34 9.11 12.83
CA GLY A 61 4.36 10.06 13.29
C GLY A 61 4.12 10.52 14.72
N HIS A 62 3.05 11.29 14.91
CA HIS A 62 2.58 11.78 16.20
C HIS A 62 1.13 11.33 16.42
N PRO A 63 0.87 10.19 17.08
CA PRO A 63 -0.49 9.77 17.36
C PRO A 63 -1.18 10.84 18.24
N PRO A 64 -2.26 11.47 17.76
CA PRO A 64 -2.84 12.67 18.41
C PRO A 64 -3.42 12.44 19.80
N HIS A 65 -3.61 11.19 20.22
CA HIS A 65 -4.43 10.79 21.37
C HIS A 65 -3.65 10.12 22.52
N LYS A 66 -2.33 9.93 22.42
CA LYS A 66 -1.53 9.27 23.48
C LYS A 66 -0.50 10.23 24.07
N LYS A 67 -0.70 10.66 25.33
CA LYS A 67 0.34 11.33 26.13
C LYS A 67 1.55 10.39 26.21
N ASN A 68 2.76 10.91 25.98
CA ASN A 68 4.03 10.20 25.76
C ASN A 68 4.46 9.09 26.75
N SER A 69 3.66 8.72 27.75
CA SER A 69 3.98 7.61 28.67
C SER A 69 3.75 6.26 27.99
N GLY A 70 4.82 5.67 27.43
CA GLY A 70 4.83 4.26 26.97
C GLY A 70 4.95 4.04 25.47
N ILE A 71 5.02 5.10 24.65
CA ILE A 71 5.28 4.96 23.21
C ILE A 71 6.77 5.15 22.93
N ALA A 72 7.38 4.15 22.30
CA ALA A 72 8.75 4.22 21.81
C ALA A 72 8.89 5.38 20.81
N PRO A 73 10.06 6.04 20.70
CA PRO A 73 10.27 7.11 19.72
C PRO A 73 9.84 6.73 18.30
N THR A 74 9.33 7.69 17.53
CA THR A 74 8.81 7.45 16.18
C THR A 74 9.81 6.76 15.27
N GLU A 75 11.07 7.19 15.31
CA GLU A 75 12.14 6.53 14.54
C GLU A 75 12.37 5.08 14.98
N HIS A 76 12.25 4.76 16.27
CA HIS A 76 12.37 3.37 16.72
C HIS A 76 11.23 2.51 16.16
N ARG A 77 9.99 3.02 16.17
CA ARG A 77 8.83 2.30 15.62
C ARG A 77 8.97 2.09 14.12
N TYR A 78 9.43 3.10 13.39
CA TYR A 78 9.76 2.99 11.97
C TYR A 78 10.82 1.90 11.71
N LEU A 79 11.95 1.95 12.41
CA LEU A 79 13.04 0.97 12.22
C LEU A 79 12.61 -0.45 12.60
N MET A 80 11.86 -0.63 13.70
CA MET A 80 11.29 -1.93 14.06
C MET A 80 10.34 -2.46 12.98
N THR A 81 9.55 -1.58 12.36
CA THR A 81 8.68 -1.95 11.23
C THR A 81 9.50 -2.41 10.03
N VAL A 82 10.55 -1.66 9.65
CA VAL A 82 11.46 -2.03 8.55
C VAL A 82 12.07 -3.40 8.78
N LEU A 83 12.58 -3.66 9.99
CA LEU A 83 13.20 -4.94 10.34
C LEU A 83 12.18 -6.09 10.32
N ALA A 84 10.97 -5.86 10.80
CA ALA A 84 9.94 -6.89 10.88
C ALA A 84 9.44 -7.37 9.52
N ILE A 85 9.47 -6.50 8.50
CA ILE A 85 8.99 -6.84 7.14
C ILE A 85 10.10 -7.19 6.15
N TYR A 86 11.38 -7.06 6.54
CA TYR A 86 12.54 -7.10 5.64
C TYR A 86 12.58 -8.31 4.70
N THR A 87 12.10 -9.48 5.15
CA THR A 87 12.13 -10.72 4.38
C THR A 87 10.89 -10.95 3.52
N ASN A 88 9.84 -10.12 3.63
CA ASN A 88 8.62 -10.28 2.84
C ASN A 88 8.66 -9.37 1.60
N PRO A 89 8.79 -9.94 0.37
CA PRO A 89 8.89 -9.14 -0.86
C PRO A 89 7.61 -8.40 -1.23
N PHE A 90 6.49 -8.70 -0.58
CA PHE A 90 5.21 -8.04 -0.82
C PHE A 90 4.91 -6.90 0.16
N PHE A 91 5.81 -6.64 1.10
CA PHE A 91 5.67 -5.60 2.11
C PHE A 91 6.67 -4.48 1.90
N SER A 92 6.25 -3.24 2.19
CA SER A 92 7.11 -2.07 2.26
C SER A 92 6.75 -1.20 3.45
N VAL A 93 7.64 -0.26 3.82
CA VAL A 93 7.37 0.76 4.85
C VAL A 93 7.42 2.13 4.21
N SER A 94 6.44 2.98 4.54
CA SER A 94 6.43 4.38 4.16
C SER A 94 6.68 5.28 5.35
N ARG A 95 7.46 6.34 5.12
CA ARG A 95 7.71 7.41 6.07
C ARG A 95 6.72 8.58 5.97
N ALA A 96 5.69 8.46 5.14
CA ALA A 96 4.78 9.57 4.81
C ALA A 96 4.13 10.24 6.03
N GLU A 97 3.89 9.49 7.11
CA GLU A 97 3.38 10.03 8.38
C GLU A 97 4.47 10.34 9.40
N VAL A 98 5.60 9.62 9.37
CA VAL A 98 6.76 9.88 10.24
C VAL A 98 7.33 11.27 9.98
N ASP A 99 7.47 11.64 8.71
CA ASP A 99 8.09 12.89 8.29
C ASP A 99 7.09 14.07 8.26
N ARG A 100 5.79 13.81 8.51
CA ARG A 100 4.74 14.84 8.48
C ARG A 100 4.75 15.64 9.78
N ARG A 101 4.75 16.97 9.65
CA ARG A 101 4.55 17.87 10.79
C ARG A 101 3.10 17.84 11.25
N GLY A 102 2.89 17.70 12.55
CA GLY A 102 1.55 17.75 13.15
C GLY A 102 0.86 16.39 13.23
N LYS A 103 -0.47 16.40 13.38
CA LYS A 103 -1.28 15.19 13.52
C LYS A 103 -1.33 14.41 12.21
N SER A 104 -1.28 13.09 12.30
CA SER A 104 -1.50 12.22 11.14
C SER A 104 -2.97 11.86 11.00
N TYR A 105 -3.52 12.09 9.81
CA TYR A 105 -4.88 11.70 9.44
C TYR A 105 -4.84 10.76 8.23
N SER A 106 -5.64 9.69 8.28
CA SER A 106 -5.68 8.65 7.23
C SER A 106 -6.05 9.22 5.85
N ILE A 107 -6.92 10.24 5.80
CA ILE A 107 -7.32 10.88 4.53
C ILE A 107 -6.12 11.49 3.78
N ASP A 108 -5.18 12.09 4.50
CA ASP A 108 -4.02 12.71 3.91
C ASP A 108 -3.00 11.65 3.45
N THR A 109 -2.93 10.53 4.15
CA THR A 109 -2.14 9.36 3.75
C THR A 109 -2.71 8.71 2.48
N ILE A 110 -4.04 8.56 2.40
CA ILE A 110 -4.72 8.08 1.18
C ILE A 110 -4.43 9.02 0.00
N ARG A 111 -4.60 10.34 0.18
CA ARG A 111 -4.29 11.33 -0.86
C ARG A 111 -2.84 11.26 -1.34
N HIS A 112 -1.90 11.10 -0.41
CA HIS A 112 -0.49 10.92 -0.74
C HIS A 112 -0.27 9.70 -1.64
N PHE A 113 -0.82 8.54 -1.29
CA PHE A 113 -0.64 7.32 -2.09
C PHE A 113 -1.39 7.34 -3.43
N LEU A 114 -2.54 8.00 -3.50
CA LEU A 114 -3.24 8.25 -4.77
C LEU A 114 -2.37 9.08 -5.72
N GLU A 115 -1.76 10.15 -5.22
CA GLU A 115 -0.97 11.06 -6.04
C GLU A 115 0.33 10.40 -6.54
N ILE A 116 1.13 9.82 -5.64
CA ILE A 116 2.44 9.23 -6.04
C ILE A 116 2.28 8.01 -6.98
N ASN A 117 1.13 7.33 -6.94
CA ASN A 117 0.86 6.16 -7.78
C ASN A 117 -0.09 6.45 -8.96
N LYS A 118 -0.47 7.71 -9.20
CA LYS A 118 -1.49 8.10 -10.20
C LYS A 118 -1.28 7.49 -11.58
N SER A 119 -0.02 7.41 -12.04
CA SER A 119 0.35 6.83 -13.35
C SER A 119 0.07 5.32 -13.49
N ARG A 120 -0.11 4.63 -12.36
CA ARG A 120 -0.39 3.19 -12.25
C ARG A 120 -1.89 2.89 -12.01
N ASN A 121 -2.74 3.92 -12.02
CA ASN A 121 -4.18 3.82 -11.75
C ASN A 121 -4.44 3.04 -10.44
N PRO A 122 -4.08 3.58 -9.26
CA PRO A 122 -4.07 2.80 -8.05
C PRO A 122 -5.48 2.45 -7.57
N GLU A 123 -5.64 1.26 -7.02
CA GLU A 123 -6.76 0.79 -6.21
C GLU A 123 -6.24 0.59 -4.79
N LEU A 124 -6.71 1.41 -3.85
CA LEU A 124 -6.21 1.44 -2.49
C LEU A 124 -7.14 0.67 -1.56
N TYR A 125 -6.54 -0.09 -0.65
CA TYR A 125 -7.23 -0.82 0.40
C TYR A 125 -6.71 -0.32 1.74
N LEU A 126 -7.59 0.14 2.63
CA LEU A 126 -7.18 0.48 4.00
C LEU A 126 -7.28 -0.77 4.88
N ILE A 127 -6.20 -1.12 5.56
CA ILE A 127 -6.13 -2.22 6.52
C ILE A 127 -6.02 -1.58 7.90
N THR A 128 -7.13 -1.61 8.64
CA THR A 128 -7.24 -1.14 10.03
C THR A 128 -7.30 -2.34 10.97
N GLY A 129 -6.73 -2.20 12.16
CA GLY A 129 -6.88 -3.16 13.26
C GLY A 129 -7.89 -2.66 14.29
N SER A 130 -8.35 -3.55 15.17
CA SER A 130 -9.35 -3.21 16.20
C SER A 130 -8.92 -2.09 17.18
N GLU A 131 -7.62 -1.80 17.29
CA GLU A 131 -7.12 -0.68 18.09
C GLU A 131 -7.44 0.70 17.48
N GLU A 132 -7.68 0.76 16.16
CA GLU A 132 -8.01 1.99 15.41
C GLU A 132 -9.53 2.15 15.19
N ASP A 133 -10.30 1.06 15.25
CA ASP A 133 -11.75 1.05 15.06
C ASP A 133 -12.53 1.88 16.10
N MET A 134 -11.90 2.23 17.22
CA MET A 134 -12.52 3.02 18.30
C MET A 134 -12.60 4.54 18.03
N GLU A 135 -12.04 5.05 16.92
CA GLU A 135 -11.91 6.50 16.69
C GLU A 135 -12.27 6.99 15.27
N ILE A 136 -13.09 6.26 14.51
CA ILE A 136 -13.65 6.78 13.24
C ILE A 136 -14.80 7.75 13.56
N HIS A 137 -14.52 9.04 13.67
CA HIS A 137 -15.57 10.08 13.63
C HIS A 137 -15.89 10.38 12.16
N THR A 138 -17.06 9.91 11.71
CA THR A 138 -17.71 10.36 10.48
C THR A 138 -18.31 11.74 10.63
#